data_AF-A0A844G3S2-F1
#
_entry.id   AF-A0A844G3S2-F1
#
_cell.length_a   1.000
_cell.length_b   1.000
_cell.length_c   1.000
_cell.angle_alpha   90.00
_cell.angle_beta   90.00
_cell.angle_gamma   90.00
#
_symmetry.space_group_name_H-M   'P 1'
#
loop_
_entity.id
_entity.type
_entity.pdbx_description
1 polymer ?
#
loop_
_entity_poly.entity_id
_entity_poly.type
_entity_poly.pdbx_seq_one_letter_code
_entity_poly.pdbx_strand_id
1 'polypeptide(L)'
;MKLHTILAALFAALLVSAADLPLEVVRATWGAGDRKCDATAFVSGRLREGKFLVLSAKNATAILGDPARMKTKELIATIRVNGEERTLSVGEYSAPIIVRTGGDYPVTEALTVYSATYGYGSKTADMLKTVKTMMAEKKKAGVNNQFAGSDPAKNKPKELIVLYSVGNTLRALIVPEGKFFDPAEIR
;
A
#
# COMPACT_ATOMS: atom_id res chain seq x y z
N MET A 1 -68.14 -20.39 -16.34
CA MET A 1 -66.73 -20.55 -16.72
C MET A 1 -66.11 -19.17 -16.96
N LYS A 2 -65.28 -18.68 -16.04
CA LYS A 2 -64.42 -17.50 -16.27
C LYS A 2 -63.02 -17.86 -15.81
N LEU A 3 -62.17 -18.14 -16.79
CA LEU A 3 -60.75 -18.43 -16.65
C LEU A 3 -60.05 -17.11 -16.28
N HIS A 4 -59.47 -17.01 -15.09
CA HIS A 4 -58.60 -15.89 -14.72
C HIS A 4 -57.16 -16.36 -14.86
N THR A 5 -56.52 -15.86 -15.92
CA THR A 5 -55.08 -15.99 -16.19
C THR A 5 -54.30 -15.31 -15.07
N ILE A 6 -53.56 -16.08 -14.28
CA ILE A 6 -52.61 -15.52 -13.31
C ILE A 6 -51.31 -15.22 -14.06
N LEU A 7 -51.02 -13.93 -14.23
CA LEU A 7 -49.75 -13.42 -14.76
C LEU A 7 -48.69 -13.56 -13.66
N ALA A 8 -47.78 -14.53 -13.80
CA ALA A 8 -46.60 -14.63 -12.96
C ALA A 8 -45.59 -13.55 -13.39
N ALA A 9 -45.47 -12.48 -12.61
CA ALA A 9 -44.36 -11.55 -12.73
C ALA A 9 -43.11 -12.18 -12.12
N LEU A 10 -42.22 -12.70 -12.97
CA LEU A 10 -40.91 -13.18 -12.57
C LEU A 10 -40.02 -11.96 -12.23
N PHE A 11 -39.92 -11.61 -10.94
CA PHE A 11 -38.97 -10.60 -10.48
C PHE A 11 -37.59 -11.24 -10.45
N ALA A 12 -36.84 -11.10 -11.55
CA ALA A 12 -35.42 -11.41 -11.54
C ALA A 12 -34.72 -10.37 -10.65
N ALA A 13 -34.43 -10.75 -9.40
CA ALA A 13 -33.55 -9.97 -8.54
C ALA A 13 -32.15 -9.98 -9.18
N LEU A 14 -31.81 -8.92 -9.90
CA LEU A 14 -30.45 -8.68 -10.35
C LEU A 14 -29.63 -8.35 -9.08
N LEU A 15 -28.97 -9.36 -8.52
CA LEU A 15 -27.89 -9.15 -7.57
C LEU A 15 -26.75 -8.48 -8.33
N VAL A 16 -26.77 -7.15 -8.39
CA VAL A 16 -25.54 -6.40 -8.62
C VAL A 16 -24.72 -6.63 -7.36
N SER A 17 -23.81 -7.62 -7.42
CA SER A 17 -22.64 -7.59 -6.54
C SER A 17 -22.05 -6.21 -6.73
N ALA A 18 -22.04 -5.38 -5.69
CA ALA A 18 -21.25 -4.16 -5.72
C ALA A 18 -19.82 -4.64 -6.01
N ALA A 19 -19.34 -4.46 -7.24
CA ALA A 19 -17.95 -4.70 -7.54
C ALA A 19 -17.18 -3.79 -6.58
N ASP A 20 -16.27 -4.36 -5.79
CA ASP A 20 -15.43 -3.57 -4.90
C ASP A 20 -14.78 -2.47 -5.73
N LEU A 21 -15.19 -1.22 -5.52
CA LEU A 21 -14.61 -0.09 -6.23
C LEU A 21 -13.15 0.01 -5.83
N PRO A 22 -12.24 0.23 -6.79
CA PRO A 22 -10.83 0.28 -6.48
C PRO A 22 -10.53 1.40 -5.47
N LEU A 23 -9.62 1.11 -4.55
CA LEU A 23 -8.95 2.12 -3.76
C LEU A 23 -8.12 3.01 -4.69
N GLU A 24 -8.31 4.32 -4.56
CA GLU A 24 -7.61 5.32 -5.37
C GLU A 24 -6.94 6.36 -4.47
N VAL A 25 -5.83 6.92 -4.95
CA VAL A 25 -5.20 8.10 -4.35
C VAL A 25 -5.62 9.30 -5.17
N VAL A 26 -6.36 10.22 -4.57
CA VAL A 26 -6.88 11.42 -5.24
C VAL A 26 -5.82 12.51 -5.26
N ARG A 27 -5.21 12.79 -4.10
CA ARG A 27 -4.12 13.77 -3.94
C ARG A 27 -3.36 13.51 -2.65
N ALA A 28 -2.10 13.92 -2.60
CA ALA A 28 -1.35 13.91 -1.35
C ALA A 28 -0.38 15.10 -1.26
N THR A 29 -0.07 15.50 -0.03
CA THR A 29 0.89 16.56 0.28
C THR A 29 1.85 16.14 1.38
N TRP A 30 3.11 16.56 1.27
CA TRP A 30 4.15 16.36 2.28
C TRP A 30 4.64 17.71 2.79
N GLY A 31 4.72 17.92 4.10
CA GLY A 31 5.32 19.13 4.67
C GLY A 31 4.71 19.56 6.00
N ALA A 32 4.83 20.84 6.34
CA ALA A 32 4.33 21.39 7.60
C ALA A 32 3.73 22.79 7.38
N GLY A 33 2.53 23.03 7.94
CA GLY A 33 1.80 24.29 7.74
C GLY A 33 1.62 24.61 6.25
N ASP A 34 2.02 25.82 5.85
CA ASP A 34 1.95 26.29 4.46
C ASP A 34 3.14 25.85 3.60
N ARG A 35 4.15 25.20 4.20
CA ARG A 35 5.34 24.71 3.50
C ARG A 35 5.15 23.23 3.14
N LYS A 36 4.51 22.99 2.01
CA LYS A 36 4.18 21.64 1.51
C LYS A 36 4.58 21.46 0.05
N CYS A 37 4.86 20.22 -0.35
CA CYS A 37 5.00 19.81 -1.75
C CYS A 37 3.94 18.75 -2.12
N ASP A 38 3.69 18.58 -3.41
CA ASP A 38 2.85 17.51 -3.94
C ASP A 38 3.53 16.16 -3.71
N ALA A 39 2.82 15.24 -3.06
CA ALA A 39 3.25 13.89 -2.75
C ALA A 39 2.38 12.82 -3.44
N THR A 40 1.48 13.21 -4.36
CA THR A 40 0.48 12.34 -4.97
C THR A 40 1.13 11.15 -5.66
N ALA A 41 2.10 11.38 -6.55
CA ALA A 41 2.80 10.30 -7.24
C ALA A 41 3.56 9.36 -6.29
N PHE A 42 4.10 9.88 -5.19
CA PHE A 42 4.77 9.10 -4.17
C PHE A 42 3.79 8.18 -3.41
N VAL A 43 2.64 8.70 -2.99
CA VAL A 43 1.61 7.91 -2.32
C VAL A 43 0.96 6.91 -3.29
N SER A 44 0.63 7.32 -4.53
CA SER A 44 0.11 6.43 -5.56
C SER A 44 1.09 5.29 -5.88
N GLY A 45 2.39 5.54 -5.76
CA GLY A 45 3.43 4.52 -5.89
C GLY A 45 3.40 3.42 -4.83
N ARG A 46 2.56 3.54 -3.80
CA ARG A 46 2.37 2.55 -2.73
C ARG A 46 0.98 1.92 -2.74
N LEU A 47 0.13 2.34 -3.68
CA LEU A 47 -1.11 1.66 -4.00
C LEU A 47 -0.77 0.41 -4.81
N ARG A 48 -1.44 -0.69 -4.51
CA ARG A 48 -1.21 -1.98 -5.17
C ARG A 48 -2.55 -2.58 -5.53
N GLU A 49 -2.66 -2.95 -6.81
CA GLU A 49 -3.83 -3.60 -7.41
C GLU A 49 -5.14 -2.81 -7.27
N GLY A 50 -5.09 -1.54 -6.85
CA GLY A 50 -6.28 -0.80 -6.44
C GLY A 50 -6.96 -1.41 -5.20
N LYS A 51 -6.26 -2.23 -4.41
CA LYS A 51 -6.84 -2.96 -3.27
C LYS A 51 -6.20 -2.61 -1.94
N PHE A 52 -4.93 -2.23 -1.92
CA PHE A 52 -4.27 -1.82 -0.70
C PHE A 52 -3.30 -0.65 -0.88
N LEU A 53 -3.19 0.16 0.16
CA LEU A 53 -2.28 1.30 0.25
C LEU A 53 -1.52 1.25 1.58
N VAL A 54 -0.21 1.41 1.50
CA VAL A 54 0.64 1.68 2.67
C VAL A 54 0.98 3.17 2.70
N LEU A 55 0.31 3.93 3.56
CA LEU A 55 0.59 5.34 3.78
C LEU A 55 1.63 5.49 4.89
N SER A 56 2.80 6.03 4.57
CA SER A 56 3.88 6.23 5.52
C SER A 56 4.73 7.44 5.13
N ALA A 57 5.20 8.20 6.11
CA ALA A 57 6.17 9.25 5.85
C ALA A 57 7.61 8.73 5.71
N LYS A 58 7.86 7.43 5.95
CA LYS A 58 9.18 6.84 5.79
C LYS A 58 9.67 7.05 4.36
N ASN A 59 10.93 7.49 4.24
CA ASN A 59 11.61 7.86 3.00
C ASN A 59 11.08 9.11 2.27
N ALA A 60 10.02 9.78 2.77
CA ALA A 60 9.43 10.93 2.10
C ALA A 60 10.48 12.04 1.89
N THR A 61 11.26 12.42 2.90
CA THR A 61 12.30 13.45 2.76
C THR A 61 13.38 13.09 1.73
N ALA A 62 13.78 11.82 1.64
CA ALA A 62 14.80 11.39 0.68
C ALA A 62 14.29 11.42 -0.76
N ILE A 63 12.99 11.20 -0.97
CA ILE A 63 12.36 11.06 -2.28
C ILE A 63 11.75 12.38 -2.78
N LEU A 64 11.07 13.11 -1.89
CA LEU A 64 10.33 14.34 -2.18
C LEU A 64 11.11 15.60 -1.78
N GLY A 65 12.21 15.47 -1.04
CA GLY A 65 12.91 16.57 -0.40
C GLY A 65 12.30 17.01 0.93
N ASP A 66 12.95 17.98 1.57
CA ASP A 66 12.45 18.62 2.81
C ASP A 66 11.81 19.99 2.49
N PRO A 67 10.48 20.08 2.37
CA PRO A 67 9.80 21.35 2.11
C PRO A 67 9.80 22.30 3.30
N ALA A 68 9.95 21.78 4.53
CA ALA A 68 9.77 22.51 5.77
C ALA A 68 10.88 22.16 6.77
N ARG A 69 12.10 22.62 6.47
CA ARG A 69 13.29 22.38 7.30
C ARG A 69 13.05 22.77 8.76
N MET A 70 13.57 21.94 9.68
CA MET A 70 13.45 22.10 11.13
C MET A 70 12.00 22.04 11.66
N LYS A 71 11.04 21.58 10.85
CA LYS A 71 9.67 21.31 11.27
C LYS A 71 9.38 19.82 11.13
N THR A 72 8.61 19.28 12.07
CA THR A 72 8.02 17.95 11.92
C THR A 72 7.00 18.01 10.80
N LYS A 73 7.16 17.12 9.83
CA LYS A 73 6.31 17.08 8.64
C LYS A 73 5.24 16.02 8.76
N GLU A 74 4.22 16.17 7.95
CA GLU A 74 3.11 15.25 7.85
C GLU A 74 2.83 14.94 6.38
N LEU A 75 2.54 13.67 6.10
CA LEU A 75 2.07 13.20 4.82
C LEU A 75 0.55 13.06 4.90
N ILE A 76 -0.15 13.95 4.22
CA ILE A 76 -1.62 14.00 4.16
C ILE A 76 -2.03 13.46 2.80
N ALA A 77 -2.90 12.45 2.77
CA ALA A 77 -3.44 11.87 1.55
C ALA A 77 -4.96 11.88 1.57
N THR A 78 -5.57 12.41 0.52
CA THR A 78 -6.98 12.17 0.21
C THR A 78 -7.05 10.96 -0.71
N ILE A 79 -7.76 9.93 -0.26
CA ILE A 79 -7.99 8.68 -0.97
C ILE A 79 -9.47 8.55 -1.28
N ARG A 80 -9.82 7.73 -2.28
CA ARG A 80 -11.18 7.28 -2.51
C ARG A 80 -11.26 5.79 -2.22
N VAL A 81 -12.13 5.39 -1.31
CA VAL A 81 -12.35 4.00 -0.94
C VAL A 81 -13.84 3.73 -0.98
N ASN A 82 -14.26 2.69 -1.71
CA ASN A 82 -15.67 2.36 -1.95
C ASN A 82 -16.49 3.55 -2.46
N GLY A 83 -15.89 4.38 -3.33
CA GLY A 83 -16.51 5.58 -3.90
C GLY A 83 -16.48 6.82 -3.01
N GLU A 84 -16.10 6.70 -1.73
CA GLU A 84 -16.07 7.82 -0.80
C GLU A 84 -14.66 8.37 -0.60
N GLU A 85 -14.53 9.71 -0.61
CA GLU A 85 -13.26 10.35 -0.27
C GLU A 85 -13.00 10.38 1.23
N ARG A 86 -11.78 10.01 1.63
CA ARG A 86 -11.30 10.04 3.01
C ARG A 86 -9.94 10.73 3.04
N THR A 87 -9.68 11.55 4.04
CA THR A 87 -8.37 12.15 4.26
C THR A 87 -7.67 11.46 5.41
N LEU A 88 -6.44 11.01 5.16
CA LEU A 88 -5.57 10.32 6.09
C LEU A 88 -4.30 11.13 6.30
N SER A 89 -3.70 10.96 7.46
CA SER A 89 -2.57 11.76 7.89
C SER A 89 -1.57 10.91 8.66
N VAL A 90 -0.29 10.97 8.28
CA VAL A 90 0.79 10.27 8.99
C VAL A 90 1.97 11.20 9.20
N GLY A 91 2.40 11.35 10.45
CA GLY A 91 3.57 12.15 10.80
C GLY A 91 4.89 11.49 10.37
N GLU A 92 5.94 12.29 10.23
CA GLU A 92 7.29 11.87 9.81
C GLU A 92 7.85 10.64 10.55
N TYR A 93 7.52 10.51 11.84
CA TYR A 93 8.01 9.45 12.73
C TYR A 93 6.91 8.48 13.18
N SER A 94 5.73 8.56 12.56
CA SER A 94 4.60 7.70 12.91
C SER A 94 4.67 6.36 12.21
N ALA A 95 4.01 5.36 12.81
CA ALA A 95 3.78 4.08 12.15
C ALA A 95 2.95 4.27 10.86
N PRO A 96 3.11 3.39 9.85
CA PRO A 96 2.29 3.44 8.65
C PRO A 96 0.79 3.25 8.95
N ILE A 97 -0.04 3.93 8.16
CA ILE A 97 -1.47 3.61 8.04
C ILE A 97 -1.63 2.65 6.87
N ILE A 98 -2.35 1.55 7.08
CA ILE A 98 -2.66 0.58 6.03
C ILE A 98 -4.14 0.68 5.72
N VAL A 99 -4.46 0.95 4.46
CA VAL A 99 -5.82 0.95 3.94
C VAL A 99 -5.96 -0.25 3.02
N ARG A 100 -7.05 -0.98 3.17
CA ARG A 100 -7.42 -2.07 2.27
C ARG A 100 -8.90 -1.98 1.91
N THR A 101 -9.23 -2.47 0.72
CA THR A 101 -10.60 -2.77 0.30
C THR A 101 -10.72 -4.26 -0.02
N GLY A 102 -11.92 -4.81 0.11
CA GLY A 102 -12.21 -6.23 -0.11
C GLY A 102 -11.62 -7.19 0.94
N GLY A 103 -11.75 -8.50 0.66
CA GLY A 103 -11.32 -9.60 1.52
C GLY A 103 -9.90 -10.12 1.28
N ASP A 104 -9.17 -9.57 0.30
CA ASP A 104 -7.96 -10.17 -0.27
C ASP A 104 -6.69 -10.12 0.61
N TYR A 105 -6.79 -9.49 1.78
CA TYR A 105 -5.69 -9.39 2.75
C TYR A 105 -6.20 -9.63 4.18
N PRO A 106 -6.67 -10.83 4.52
CA PRO A 106 -7.23 -11.09 5.85
C PRO A 106 -6.18 -10.83 6.93
N VAL A 107 -6.63 -10.50 8.14
CA VAL A 107 -5.74 -10.52 9.30
C VAL A 107 -5.65 -11.96 9.80
N THR A 108 -4.42 -12.41 10.07
CA THR A 108 -4.10 -13.74 10.57
C THR A 108 -3.33 -13.64 11.87
N GLU A 109 -3.56 -14.60 12.76
CA GLU A 109 -2.76 -14.77 13.98
C GLU A 109 -1.33 -15.19 13.64
N ALA A 110 -1.18 -16.22 12.81
CA ALA A 110 0.10 -16.63 12.25
C ALA A 110 0.67 -15.58 11.29
N LEU A 111 2.00 -15.54 11.17
CA LEU A 111 2.67 -14.63 10.25
C LEU A 111 2.39 -15.02 8.79
N THR A 112 1.74 -14.13 8.04
CA THR A 112 1.44 -14.29 6.62
C THR A 112 1.93 -13.07 5.83
N VAL A 113 2.83 -13.28 4.87
CA VAL A 113 3.27 -12.23 3.93
C VAL A 113 2.41 -12.27 2.67
N TYR A 114 1.73 -11.15 2.39
CA TYR A 114 0.80 -11.03 1.26
C TYR A 114 1.44 -10.42 0.02
N SER A 115 2.27 -9.39 0.21
CA SER A 115 2.90 -8.69 -0.89
C SER A 115 4.29 -8.23 -0.50
N ALA A 116 5.22 -8.27 -1.44
CA ALA A 116 6.48 -7.56 -1.33
C ALA A 116 6.80 -6.94 -2.69
N THR A 117 7.09 -5.64 -2.72
CA THR A 117 7.41 -4.95 -3.97
C THR A 117 8.62 -4.07 -3.80
N TYR A 118 9.51 -4.07 -4.81
CA TYR A 118 10.68 -3.21 -4.85
C TYR A 118 10.59 -2.25 -6.04
N GLY A 119 10.64 -0.94 -5.81
CA GLY A 119 10.59 0.02 -6.92
C GLY A 119 10.21 1.42 -6.52
N TYR A 120 9.72 2.19 -7.50
CA TYR A 120 9.27 3.56 -7.35
C TYR A 120 8.04 3.82 -8.22
N GLY A 121 7.00 4.44 -7.65
CA GLY A 121 5.77 4.69 -8.39
C GLY A 121 5.11 3.36 -8.83
N SER A 122 4.63 3.33 -10.08
CA SER A 122 4.10 2.12 -10.72
C SER A 122 5.18 1.18 -11.28
N LYS A 123 6.47 1.57 -11.21
CA LYS A 123 7.59 0.78 -11.73
C LYS A 123 8.20 -0.05 -10.61
N THR A 124 7.71 -1.29 -10.46
CA THR A 124 8.08 -2.18 -9.37
C THR A 124 8.39 -3.59 -9.84
N ALA A 125 9.29 -4.27 -9.14
CA ALA A 125 9.48 -5.73 -9.20
C ALA A 125 8.69 -6.41 -8.08
N ASP A 126 8.09 -7.56 -8.38
CA ASP A 126 7.49 -8.44 -7.37
C ASP A 126 8.59 -9.19 -6.62
N MET A 127 8.60 -9.04 -5.30
CA MET A 127 9.59 -9.58 -4.39
C MET A 127 9.02 -10.61 -3.42
N LEU A 128 7.76 -11.03 -3.58
CA LEU A 128 7.07 -11.91 -2.62
C LEU A 128 7.83 -13.21 -2.40
N LYS A 129 8.22 -13.88 -3.49
CA LYS A 129 8.99 -15.13 -3.43
C LYS A 129 10.34 -14.92 -2.75
N THR A 130 11.07 -13.89 -3.16
CA THR A 130 12.39 -13.55 -2.61
C THR A 130 12.32 -13.29 -1.11
N VAL A 131 11.37 -12.47 -0.65
CA VAL A 131 11.19 -12.18 0.79
C VAL A 131 10.85 -13.45 1.56
N LYS A 132 9.94 -14.30 1.06
CA LYS A 132 9.59 -15.57 1.71
C LYS A 132 10.78 -16.52 1.82
N THR A 133 11.60 -16.64 0.77
CA THR A 133 12.84 -17.44 0.81
C THR A 133 13.81 -16.89 1.86
N MET A 134 14.03 -15.58 1.88
CA MET A 134 14.93 -14.94 2.84
C MET A 134 14.48 -15.11 4.29
N MET A 135 13.17 -15.11 4.54
CA MET A 135 12.59 -15.42 5.84
C MET A 135 12.83 -16.87 6.26
N ALA A 136 12.62 -17.82 5.34
CA ALA A 136 12.89 -19.24 5.60
C ALA A 136 14.37 -19.49 5.92
N GLU A 137 15.27 -18.82 5.20
CA GLU A 137 16.72 -18.89 5.39
C GLU A 137 17.23 -18.05 6.57
N LYS A 138 16.38 -17.21 7.18
CA LYS A 138 16.76 -16.23 8.23
C LYS A 138 17.94 -15.34 7.80
N LYS A 139 18.02 -15.02 6.52
CA LYS A 139 19.15 -14.31 5.92
C LYS A 139 18.85 -12.83 5.78
N LYS A 140 19.81 -11.97 6.16
CA LYS A 140 19.76 -10.53 5.88
C LYS A 140 20.33 -10.26 4.50
N ALA A 141 19.80 -9.27 3.79
CA ALA A 141 20.38 -8.78 2.55
C ALA A 141 20.21 -7.28 2.38
N GLY A 142 21.18 -6.66 1.69
CA GLY A 142 21.04 -5.28 1.24
C GLY A 142 19.96 -5.18 0.16
N VAL A 143 19.00 -4.29 0.34
CA VAL A 143 17.95 -3.97 -0.62
C VAL A 143 18.55 -3.08 -1.71
N ASN A 144 18.72 -3.63 -2.91
CA ASN A 144 19.29 -2.96 -4.08
C ASN A 144 18.86 -3.68 -5.38
N ASN A 145 19.37 -3.23 -6.53
CA ASN A 145 19.05 -3.84 -7.84
C ASN A 145 19.49 -5.31 -7.95
N GLN A 146 20.59 -5.71 -7.30
CA GLN A 146 21.04 -7.10 -7.28
C GLN A 146 20.09 -7.98 -6.45
N PHE A 147 19.61 -7.46 -5.32
CA PHE A 147 18.59 -8.11 -4.50
C PHE A 147 17.28 -8.34 -5.27
N ALA A 148 16.90 -7.40 -6.13
CA ALA A 148 15.72 -7.53 -7.00
C ALA A 148 15.98 -8.29 -8.31
N GLY A 149 17.24 -8.60 -8.63
CA GLY A 149 17.66 -9.13 -9.92
C GLY A 149 17.44 -8.18 -11.11
N SER A 150 17.05 -6.93 -10.87
CA SER A 150 16.74 -5.92 -11.88
C SER A 150 16.70 -4.50 -11.29
N ASP A 151 16.76 -3.48 -12.14
CA ASP A 151 16.44 -2.10 -11.77
C ASP A 151 15.06 -1.71 -12.35
N PRO A 152 13.96 -1.89 -11.57
CA PRO A 152 12.62 -1.65 -12.09
C PRO A 152 12.36 -0.17 -12.39
N ALA A 153 13.07 0.74 -11.71
CA ALA A 153 12.87 2.18 -11.84
C ALA A 153 14.22 2.91 -11.92
N LYS A 154 14.84 2.86 -13.11
CA LYS A 154 16.14 3.49 -13.39
C LYS A 154 16.17 4.96 -12.98
N ASN A 155 17.27 5.36 -12.34
CA ASN A 155 17.52 6.72 -11.85
C ASN A 155 16.46 7.25 -10.88
N LYS A 156 15.69 6.37 -10.25
CA LYS A 156 14.74 6.72 -9.19
C LYS A 156 15.12 6.02 -7.88
N PRO A 157 14.96 6.70 -6.74
CA PRO A 157 15.12 6.07 -5.43
C PRO A 157 14.02 5.03 -5.25
N LYS A 158 14.41 3.79 -4.93
CA LYS A 158 13.47 2.68 -4.75
C LYS A 158 13.31 2.32 -3.28
N GLU A 159 12.26 1.59 -2.98
CA GLU A 159 12.03 1.01 -1.66
C GLU A 159 11.41 -0.38 -1.80
N LEU A 160 11.77 -1.27 -0.87
CA LEU A 160 11.08 -2.52 -0.63
C LEU A 160 9.93 -2.27 0.35
N ILE A 161 8.71 -2.58 -0.05
CA ILE A 161 7.52 -2.54 0.82
C ILE A 161 7.00 -3.96 0.95
N VAL A 162 6.94 -4.46 2.18
CA VAL A 162 6.41 -5.79 2.53
C VAL A 162 5.14 -5.61 3.36
N LEU A 163 4.02 -6.11 2.85
CA LEU A 163 2.74 -6.18 3.55
C LEU A 163 2.56 -7.57 4.16
N TYR A 164 2.29 -7.64 5.45
CA TYR A 164 2.10 -8.89 6.17
C TYR A 164 1.06 -8.75 7.28
N SER A 165 0.50 -9.88 7.72
CA SER A 165 -0.30 -9.96 8.94
C SER A 165 0.37 -10.87 9.95
N VAL A 166 0.22 -10.54 11.23
CA VAL A 166 0.64 -11.35 12.38
C VAL A 166 -0.07 -10.82 13.62
N GLY A 167 -0.47 -11.70 14.53
CA GLY A 167 -1.22 -11.33 15.73
C GLY A 167 -2.51 -10.58 15.40
N ASN A 168 -3.22 -11.01 14.35
CA ASN A 168 -4.46 -10.40 13.86
C ASN A 168 -4.33 -8.92 13.48
N THR A 169 -3.13 -8.47 13.10
CA THR A 169 -2.85 -7.09 12.72
C THR A 169 -2.10 -7.05 11.39
N LEU A 170 -2.58 -6.23 10.45
CA LEU A 170 -1.81 -5.90 9.25
C LEU A 170 -0.69 -4.94 9.59
N ARG A 171 0.50 -5.20 9.04
CA ARG A 171 1.71 -4.43 9.23
C ARG A 171 2.41 -4.26 7.89
N ALA A 172 3.24 -3.21 7.82
CA ALA A 172 4.07 -2.96 6.67
C ALA A 172 5.51 -2.71 7.12
N LEU A 173 6.45 -3.42 6.50
CA LEU A 173 7.86 -3.12 6.59
C LEU A 173 8.26 -2.34 5.33
N ILE A 174 8.88 -1.18 5.51
CA ILE A 174 9.38 -0.33 4.43
C ILE A 174 10.89 -0.21 4.58
N VAL A 175 11.64 -0.63 3.57
CA VAL A 175 13.10 -0.63 3.55
C VAL A 175 13.58 0.19 2.34
N PRO A 176 14.15 1.39 2.54
CA PRO A 176 14.74 2.14 1.42
C PRO A 176 15.90 1.39 0.77
N GLU A 177 16.09 1.62 -0.54
CA GLU A 177 17.26 1.16 -1.29
C GLU A 177 18.57 1.56 -0.57
N GLY A 178 19.53 0.64 -0.54
CA GLY A 178 20.80 0.78 0.18
C GLY A 178 20.73 0.44 1.67
N LYS A 179 19.55 0.11 2.23
CA LYS A 179 19.42 -0.45 3.59
C LYS A 179 19.28 -1.96 3.54
N PHE A 180 19.23 -2.59 4.72
CA PHE A 180 19.11 -4.05 4.83
C PHE A 180 17.66 -4.44 5.09
N PHE A 181 17.23 -5.48 4.40
CA PHE A 181 16.09 -6.29 4.80
C PHE A 181 16.57 -7.31 5.83
N ASP A 182 15.95 -7.31 7.01
CA ASP A 182 16.16 -8.27 8.08
C ASP A 182 14.84 -9.02 8.35
N PRO A 183 14.77 -10.35 8.10
CA PRO A 183 13.60 -11.15 8.42
C PRO A 183 13.11 -11.03 9.87
N ALA A 184 14.00 -10.72 10.83
CA ALA A 184 13.63 -10.56 12.24
C ALA A 184 12.74 -9.32 12.50
N GLU A 185 12.67 -8.36 11.56
CA GLU A 185 11.78 -7.20 11.64
C GLU A 185 10.33 -7.52 11.26
N ILE A 186 10.06 -8.69 10.67
CA ILE A 186 8.71 -9.14 10.33
C ILE A 186 8.17 -10.01 11.48
N ARG A 187 7.35 -9.40 12.36
CA ARG A 187 6.78 -10.02 13.56
C ARG A 187 5.56 -9.28 14.08
#